data_AF-A0A1G5L997-F1
#
_entry.id   AF-A0A1G5L997-F1
#
_cell.length_a   1.000
_cell.length_b   1.000
_cell.length_c   1.000
_cell.angle_alpha   90.00
_cell.angle_beta   90.00
_cell.angle_gamma   90.00
#
_symmetry.space_group_name_H-M   'P 1'
#
loop_
_entity.id
_entity.type
_entity.pdbx_description
1 polymer ?
#
loop_
_entity_poly.entity_id
_entity_poly.type
_entity_poly.pdbx_seq_one_letter_code
_entity_poly.pdbx_strand_id
1 'polypeptide(L)'
;MTMSPHEIQAYVLTYLEALDCQIMERSPAHVTVKLSPEADKALTNRPYYWGFVERVGVEPETMSFTFVFDPEAYQQITEAAEAKAKASQPVQTPPDAPKETILGRYFGITPSMPQLGPGRILREDVVYGSRRLQQIFAAAREGGAFVNLFEQAAKRQIRATSPAVYEPWLGVCFKVEFACDLKREELHFLGISLRSGEIIEKFGSKLSRRDLSPRLAENMHAQSPKISLADAGATLESHLTAHLSRLDYSWAEKAKERLQLELDVVDAYYEAVLREDMPEVTEVTEVTEVTEVTEVETVRPVLNRVRGILEPVPSDVEMAAESTIQQTQDDVDPEQEKAKQAVIDREAMKLQYENRRTEMIWQYEPKVKVTAISSGMFHLR
;
A
#
# COMPACT_ATOMS: atom_id res chain seq x y z
N MET A 1 5.72 14.89 2.13
CA MET A 1 4.55 15.73 1.84
C MET A 1 3.48 15.39 2.86
N THR A 2 3.04 16.33 3.68
CA THR A 2 1.95 16.15 4.66
C THR A 2 0.71 16.86 4.12
N MET A 3 -0.46 16.21 4.11
CA MET A 3 -1.72 16.88 3.79
C MET A 3 -2.34 17.52 5.03
N SER A 4 -2.89 18.72 4.88
CA SER A 4 -3.65 19.39 5.93
C SER A 4 -5.01 18.72 6.16
N PRO A 5 -5.63 18.85 7.36
CA PRO A 5 -6.96 18.29 7.64
C PRO A 5 -8.03 18.76 6.66
N HIS A 6 -7.95 20.01 6.19
CA HIS A 6 -8.88 20.57 5.21
C HIS A 6 -8.75 19.90 3.83
N GLU A 7 -7.53 19.63 3.37
CA GLU A 7 -7.32 18.92 2.11
C GLU A 7 -7.81 17.47 2.19
N ILE A 8 -7.61 16.81 3.33
CA ILE A 8 -8.12 15.45 3.58
C ILE A 8 -9.64 15.45 3.55
N GLN A 9 -10.28 16.40 4.24
CA GLN A 9 -11.73 16.55 4.23
C GLN A 9 -12.26 16.79 2.82
N ALA A 10 -11.65 17.72 2.07
CA ALA A 10 -12.05 18.01 0.70
C ALA A 10 -11.96 16.75 -0.19
N TYR A 11 -10.85 16.00 -0.11
CA TYR A 11 -10.67 14.77 -0.86
C TYR A 11 -11.74 13.72 -0.50
N VAL A 12 -11.95 13.47 0.80
CA VAL A 12 -12.94 12.48 1.26
C VAL A 12 -14.35 12.88 0.85
N LEU A 13 -14.70 14.17 0.92
CA LEU A 13 -15.99 14.65 0.43
C LEU A 13 -16.14 14.42 -1.08
N THR A 14 -15.14 14.75 -1.89
CA THR A 14 -15.19 14.48 -3.34
C THR A 14 -15.35 12.99 -3.64
N TYR A 15 -14.66 12.12 -2.91
CA TYR A 15 -14.82 10.67 -3.06
C TYR A 15 -16.24 10.20 -2.70
N LEU A 16 -16.80 10.68 -1.59
CA LEU A 16 -18.13 10.30 -1.14
C LEU A 16 -19.22 10.82 -2.09
N GLU A 17 -19.06 12.03 -2.63
CA GLU A 17 -19.94 12.60 -3.66
C GLU A 17 -19.84 11.82 -4.98
N ALA A 18 -18.63 11.45 -5.42
CA ALA A 18 -18.42 10.71 -6.66
C ALA A 18 -19.05 9.30 -6.65
N LEU A 19 -19.19 8.69 -5.47
CA LEU A 19 -19.83 7.39 -5.29
C LEU A 19 -21.31 7.50 -4.87
N ASP A 20 -21.90 8.69 -4.97
CA ASP A 20 -23.30 8.96 -4.61
C ASP A 20 -23.65 8.51 -3.16
N CYS A 21 -22.72 8.69 -2.21
CA CYS A 21 -22.99 8.42 -0.80
C CYS A 21 -23.97 9.44 -0.22
N GLN A 22 -24.86 9.00 0.68
CA GLN A 22 -25.83 9.89 1.30
C GLN A 22 -25.23 10.62 2.50
N ILE A 23 -25.02 11.93 2.35
CA ILE A 23 -24.44 12.78 3.40
C ILE A 23 -25.52 13.23 4.37
N MET A 24 -25.39 12.83 5.63
CA MET A 24 -26.36 13.12 6.70
C MET A 24 -26.00 14.40 7.45
N GLU A 25 -24.71 14.59 7.76
CA GLU A 25 -24.22 15.75 8.50
C GLU A 25 -22.88 16.21 7.92
N ARG A 26 -22.72 17.53 7.77
CA ARG A 26 -21.47 18.19 7.40
C ARG A 26 -21.06 19.17 8.48
N SER A 27 -19.92 18.92 9.10
CA SER A 27 -19.25 19.81 10.03
C SER A 27 -17.80 20.03 9.56
N PRO A 28 -17.17 21.16 9.89
CA PRO A 28 -15.75 21.36 9.60
C PRO A 28 -14.85 20.31 10.28
N ALA A 29 -15.27 19.76 11.43
CA ALA A 29 -14.48 18.75 12.16
C ALA A 29 -14.84 17.30 11.80
N HIS A 30 -16.08 17.04 11.37
CA HIS A 30 -16.57 15.68 11.08
C HIS A 30 -17.62 15.63 9.98
N VAL A 31 -17.74 14.48 9.32
CA VAL A 31 -18.77 14.22 8.31
C VAL A 31 -19.43 12.89 8.62
N THR A 32 -20.76 12.90 8.75
CA THR A 32 -21.56 11.68 8.95
C THR A 32 -22.25 11.30 7.66
N VAL A 33 -21.99 10.10 7.16
CA VAL A 33 -22.41 9.62 5.84
C VAL A 33 -22.92 8.19 5.91
N LYS A 34 -24.00 7.90 5.19
CA LYS A 34 -24.41 6.55 4.84
C LYS A 34 -23.77 6.17 3.51
N LEU A 35 -22.98 5.09 3.50
CA LEU A 35 -22.23 4.67 2.31
C LEU A 35 -23.17 4.17 1.21
N SER A 36 -22.77 4.35 -0.05
CA SER A 36 -23.40 3.68 -1.19
C SER A 36 -22.97 2.20 -1.25
N PRO A 37 -23.67 1.33 -2.00
CA PRO A 37 -23.29 -0.08 -2.13
C PRO A 37 -21.85 -0.30 -2.61
N GLU A 38 -21.39 0.51 -3.58
CA GLU A 38 -20.03 0.43 -4.11
C GLU A 38 -18.99 0.88 -3.07
N ALA A 39 -19.26 1.99 -2.38
CA ALA A 39 -18.39 2.50 -1.33
C ALA A 39 -18.31 1.53 -0.13
N ASP A 40 -19.43 0.91 0.25
CA ASP A 40 -19.48 -0.06 1.36
C ASP A 40 -18.72 -1.35 1.01
N LYS A 41 -18.80 -1.85 -0.23
CA LYS A 41 -17.94 -2.98 -0.68
C LYS A 41 -16.46 -2.65 -0.62
N ALA A 42 -16.08 -1.44 -1.04
CA ALA A 42 -14.68 -1.02 -1.09
C ALA A 42 -14.10 -0.72 0.30
N LEU A 43 -14.90 -0.10 1.18
CA LEU A 43 -14.45 0.38 2.48
C LEU A 43 -14.71 -0.62 3.61
N THR A 44 -15.79 -1.41 3.53
CA THR A 44 -16.14 -2.37 4.57
C THR A 44 -15.72 -3.77 4.14
N ASN A 45 -14.90 -4.42 4.96
CA ASN A 45 -14.45 -5.80 4.71
C ASN A 45 -15.57 -6.80 5.05
N ARG A 46 -16.69 -6.76 4.32
CA ARG A 46 -17.90 -7.57 4.55
C ARG A 46 -18.23 -8.49 3.36
N PRO A 47 -17.31 -9.37 2.91
CA PRO A 47 -17.52 -10.18 1.71
C PRO A 47 -18.71 -11.14 1.83
N TYR A 48 -18.95 -11.71 3.03
CA TYR A 48 -20.08 -12.62 3.25
C TYR A 48 -21.44 -11.94 3.15
N TYR A 49 -21.55 -10.69 3.61
CA TYR A 49 -22.78 -9.92 3.50
C TYR A 49 -23.11 -9.66 2.04
N TRP A 50 -22.14 -9.14 1.28
CA TRP A 50 -22.33 -8.84 -0.13
C TRP A 50 -22.59 -10.11 -0.95
N GLY A 51 -21.89 -11.21 -0.68
CA GLY A 51 -22.15 -12.50 -1.33
C GLY A 51 -23.56 -13.06 -1.04
N PHE A 52 -24.14 -12.77 0.12
CA PHE A 52 -25.53 -13.12 0.42
C PHE A 52 -26.51 -12.20 -0.32
N VAL A 53 -26.33 -10.88 -0.22
CA VAL A 53 -27.19 -9.87 -0.85
C VAL A 53 -27.28 -10.08 -2.36
N GLU A 54 -26.14 -10.30 -3.02
CA GLU A 54 -26.08 -10.53 -4.47
C GLU A 54 -26.74 -11.85 -4.90
N ARG A 55 -26.65 -12.89 -4.06
CA ARG A 55 -27.25 -14.19 -4.36
C ARG A 55 -28.77 -14.20 -4.16
N VAL A 56 -29.24 -13.53 -3.12
CA VAL A 56 -30.67 -13.51 -2.75
C VAL A 56 -31.41 -12.36 -3.45
N GLY A 57 -30.71 -11.35 -3.94
CA GLY A 57 -31.31 -10.19 -4.63
C GLY A 57 -32.07 -9.26 -3.69
N VAL A 58 -31.66 -9.19 -2.41
CA VAL A 58 -32.27 -8.30 -1.42
C VAL A 58 -31.72 -6.88 -1.57
N GLU A 59 -32.50 -5.87 -1.22
CA GLU A 59 -32.03 -4.48 -1.12
C GLU A 59 -30.83 -4.39 -0.14
N PRO A 60 -29.71 -3.74 -0.53
CA PRO A 60 -28.53 -3.64 0.31
C PRO A 60 -28.69 -2.63 1.46
N GLU A 61 -28.44 -3.11 2.67
CA GLU A 61 -28.22 -2.34 3.89
C GLU A 61 -26.73 -2.01 4.07
N THR A 62 -26.40 -0.76 3.72
CA THR A 62 -25.04 -0.21 3.84
C THR A 62 -24.78 0.40 5.22
N MET A 63 -23.50 0.45 5.60
CA MET A 63 -23.08 1.01 6.88
C MET A 63 -23.06 2.56 6.86
N SER A 64 -23.24 3.15 8.03
CA SER A 64 -23.06 4.59 8.26
C SER A 64 -21.78 4.85 9.04
N PHE A 65 -21.02 5.85 8.61
CA PHE A 65 -19.77 6.27 9.24
C PHE A 65 -19.81 7.75 9.63
N THR A 66 -19.15 8.08 10.74
CA THR A 66 -18.74 9.43 11.10
C THR A 66 -17.23 9.52 10.95
N PHE A 67 -16.79 10.21 9.91
CA PHE A 67 -15.39 10.51 9.66
C PHE A 67 -15.00 11.78 10.41
N VAL A 68 -14.02 11.68 11.30
CA VAL A 68 -13.50 12.80 12.10
C VAL A 68 -12.15 13.22 11.54
N PHE A 69 -12.03 14.46 11.09
CA PHE A 69 -10.80 15.00 10.48
C PHE A 69 -9.94 15.74 11.51
N ASP A 70 -10.59 16.33 12.51
CA ASP A 70 -9.95 16.99 13.65
C ASP A 70 -10.48 16.38 14.96
N PRO A 71 -9.69 15.49 15.60
CA PRO A 71 -10.09 14.84 16.85
C PRO A 71 -10.33 15.83 17.99
N GLU A 72 -9.57 16.92 18.09
CA GLU A 72 -9.66 17.88 19.19
C GLU A 72 -10.93 18.72 19.08
N ALA A 73 -11.18 19.28 17.89
CA ALA A 73 -12.40 20.03 17.63
C ALA A 73 -13.65 19.16 17.79
N TYR A 74 -13.60 17.90 17.35
CA TYR A 74 -14.71 16.96 17.51
C TYR A 74 -14.99 16.63 18.98
N GLN A 75 -13.96 16.42 19.79
CA GLN A 75 -14.12 16.19 21.24
C GLN A 75 -14.85 17.36 21.91
N GLN A 76 -14.43 18.60 21.64
CA GLN A 76 -15.10 19.78 22.18
C GLN A 76 -16.57 19.90 21.75
N ILE A 77 -16.87 19.58 20.49
CA ILE A 77 -18.26 19.56 19.98
C ILE A 77 -19.08 18.51 20.71
N THR A 78 -18.53 17.30 20.91
CA THR A 78 -19.23 16.22 21.62
C THR A 78 -19.43 16.52 23.09
N GLU A 79 -18.42 17.06 23.78
CA GLU A 79 -18.51 17.44 25.19
C GLU A 79 -19.49 18.60 25.40
N ALA A 80 -19.49 19.60 24.51
CA ALA A 80 -20.46 20.68 24.55
C ALA A 80 -21.90 20.18 24.28
N ALA A 81 -22.07 19.20 23.39
CA ALA A 81 -23.37 18.57 23.15
C ALA A 81 -23.84 17.75 24.36
N GLU A 82 -22.94 16.98 24.99
CA GLU A 82 -23.24 16.23 26.22
C GLU A 82 -23.57 17.15 27.40
N ALA A 83 -22.84 18.25 27.56
CA ALA A 83 -23.11 19.25 28.59
C ALA A 83 -24.47 19.93 28.37
N LYS A 84 -24.82 20.25 27.11
CA LYS A 84 -26.16 20.75 26.76
C LYS A 84 -27.24 19.71 27.02
N ALA A 85 -27.01 18.45 26.66
CA ALA A 85 -27.96 17.36 26.90
C ALA A 85 -28.23 17.15 28.40
N LYS A 86 -27.18 17.19 29.23
CA LYS A 86 -27.28 17.14 30.70
C LYS A 86 -28.02 18.35 31.28
N ALA A 87 -27.85 19.54 30.70
CA ALA A 87 -28.54 20.76 31.13
C ALA A 87 -30.03 20.82 30.70
N SER A 88 -30.40 20.12 29.62
CA SER A 88 -31.77 20.06 29.10
C SER A 88 -32.64 18.92 29.67
N GLN A 89 -32.09 18.08 30.56
CA GLN A 89 -32.94 17.16 31.31
C GLN A 89 -33.78 17.96 32.32
N PRO A 90 -35.12 17.83 32.32
CA PRO A 90 -35.94 18.51 33.32
C PRO A 90 -35.57 17.99 34.71
N VAL A 91 -35.25 18.92 35.61
CA VAL A 91 -35.10 18.71 37.05
C VAL A 91 -36.36 17.99 37.57
N GLN A 92 -36.31 16.67 37.67
CA GLN A 92 -37.31 15.91 38.42
C GLN A 92 -36.86 15.90 39.87
N THR A 93 -37.57 16.70 40.67
CA THR A 93 -37.97 16.54 42.09
C THR A 93 -37.08 15.76 43.09
N PRO A 94 -37.02 16.22 44.37
CA PRO A 94 -36.07 15.80 45.40
C PRO A 94 -36.06 14.28 45.73
N PRO A 95 -35.02 13.78 46.43
CA PRO A 95 -34.64 12.37 46.43
C PRO A 95 -35.48 11.57 47.41
N ASP A 96 -36.67 11.15 47.01
CA ASP A 96 -37.43 10.09 47.70
C ASP A 96 -38.53 9.55 46.78
N ALA A 97 -38.14 8.75 45.78
CA ALA A 97 -38.99 7.70 45.18
C ALA A 97 -38.17 6.96 44.11
N PRO A 98 -37.93 5.65 44.26
CA PRO A 98 -37.13 4.92 43.29
C PRO A 98 -37.98 4.66 42.04
N LYS A 99 -37.71 5.41 40.96
CA LYS A 99 -38.18 5.08 39.61
C LYS A 99 -37.40 3.87 39.10
N GLU A 100 -37.59 2.75 39.77
CA GLU A 100 -37.04 1.50 39.29
C GLU A 100 -37.98 0.99 38.19
N THR A 101 -37.59 1.21 36.94
CA THR A 101 -38.09 0.45 35.80
C THR A 101 -37.95 -1.03 36.17
N ILE A 102 -39.01 -1.82 36.03
CA ILE A 102 -39.07 -3.22 36.53
C ILE A 102 -37.84 -4.03 36.07
N LEU A 103 -37.37 -3.82 34.85
CA LEU A 103 -36.14 -4.44 34.33
C LEU A 103 -34.86 -4.05 35.12
N GLY A 104 -34.74 -2.81 35.58
CA GLY A 104 -33.60 -2.32 36.37
C GLY A 104 -33.56 -2.85 37.80
N ARG A 105 -34.72 -3.20 38.38
CA ARG A 105 -34.81 -3.88 39.69
C ARG A 105 -34.19 -5.28 39.66
N TYR A 106 -34.41 -6.01 38.56
CA TYR A 106 -34.00 -7.40 38.44
C TYR A 106 -32.61 -7.58 37.80
N PHE A 107 -32.18 -6.65 36.95
CA PHE A 107 -30.93 -6.78 36.17
C PHE A 107 -29.88 -5.71 36.45
N GLY A 108 -30.08 -4.84 37.44
CA GLY A 108 -29.19 -3.70 37.73
C GLY A 108 -29.25 -2.62 36.64
N ILE A 109 -28.43 -1.57 36.78
CA ILE A 109 -28.18 -0.61 35.71
C ILE A 109 -27.54 -1.41 34.58
N THR A 110 -28.32 -1.76 33.56
CA THR A 110 -27.76 -2.33 32.34
C THR A 110 -26.98 -1.19 31.68
N PRO A 111 -25.63 -1.25 31.60
CA PRO A 111 -24.92 -0.34 30.72
C PRO A 111 -25.56 -0.52 29.36
N SER A 112 -25.92 0.58 28.68
CA SER A 112 -26.42 0.52 27.31
C SER A 112 -25.42 -0.30 26.51
N MET A 113 -25.77 -1.56 26.24
CA MET A 113 -24.89 -2.49 25.56
C MET A 113 -24.57 -1.84 24.21
N PRO A 114 -23.30 -1.75 23.80
CA PRO A 114 -22.95 -1.12 22.53
C PRO A 114 -23.78 -1.84 21.45
N GLN A 115 -24.70 -1.11 20.81
CA GLN A 115 -25.63 -1.66 19.84
C GLN A 115 -24.82 -2.23 18.67
N LEU A 116 -24.55 -3.53 18.71
CA LEU A 116 -23.84 -4.24 17.66
C LEU A 116 -24.89 -4.69 16.64
N GLY A 117 -25.21 -3.82 15.68
CA GLY A 117 -26.21 -4.08 14.65
C GLY A 117 -26.28 -3.00 13.56
N PRO A 118 -26.96 -3.30 12.43
CA PRO A 118 -27.18 -2.33 11.36
C PRO A 118 -27.96 -1.12 11.90
N GLY A 119 -27.44 0.09 11.65
CA GLY A 119 -27.93 1.35 12.22
C GLY A 119 -26.97 2.02 13.21
N ARG A 120 -25.91 1.33 13.67
CA ARG A 120 -24.82 1.98 14.40
C ARG A 120 -23.99 2.84 13.45
N ILE A 121 -23.83 4.11 13.78
CA ILE A 121 -22.89 5.00 13.09
C ILE A 121 -21.50 4.73 13.66
N LEU A 122 -20.61 4.19 12.84
CA LEU A 122 -19.23 3.90 13.23
C LEU A 122 -18.39 5.18 13.15
N ARG A 123 -17.74 5.54 14.26
CA ARG A 123 -16.79 6.65 14.27
C ARG A 123 -15.41 6.16 13.86
N GLU A 124 -14.77 6.89 12.97
CA GLU A 124 -13.38 6.67 12.59
C GLU A 124 -12.65 8.00 12.39
N ASP A 125 -11.43 8.09 12.92
CA ASP A 125 -10.60 9.28 12.79
C ASP A 125 -9.79 9.17 11.48
N VAL A 126 -9.96 10.14 10.58
CA VAL A 126 -9.40 10.19 9.22
C VAL A 126 -8.33 11.28 9.16
N VAL A 127 -7.16 10.96 9.70
CA VAL A 127 -5.97 11.83 9.70
C VAL A 127 -4.96 11.35 8.65
N TYR A 128 -4.00 12.19 8.26
CA TYR A 128 -2.91 11.77 7.38
C TYR A 128 -2.16 10.58 7.98
N GLY A 129 -2.01 9.49 7.21
CA GLY A 129 -1.42 8.24 7.69
C GLY A 129 -2.40 7.27 8.36
N SER A 130 -3.67 7.66 8.56
CA SER A 130 -4.71 6.73 9.02
C SER A 130 -4.97 5.62 8.00
N ARG A 131 -5.24 4.40 8.49
CA ARG A 131 -5.57 3.25 7.65
C ARG A 131 -6.82 3.51 6.80
N ARG A 132 -7.82 4.20 7.36
CA ARG A 132 -9.06 4.54 6.64
C ARG A 132 -8.78 5.46 5.45
N LEU A 133 -7.98 6.50 5.64
CA LEU A 133 -7.61 7.40 4.55
C LEU A 133 -6.86 6.65 3.44
N GLN A 134 -5.92 5.77 3.81
CA GLN A 134 -5.21 4.93 2.84
C GLN A 134 -6.16 4.00 2.07
N GLN A 135 -7.17 3.44 2.73
CA GLN A 135 -8.20 2.62 2.08
C GLN A 135 -9.02 3.45 1.08
N ILE A 136 -9.41 4.67 1.44
CA ILE A 136 -10.13 5.58 0.54
C ILE A 136 -9.25 5.93 -0.67
N PHE A 137 -7.96 6.22 -0.47
CA PHE A 137 -7.03 6.48 -1.58
C PHE A 137 -6.86 5.26 -2.49
N ALA A 138 -6.74 4.06 -1.91
CA ALA A 138 -6.63 2.83 -2.68
C ALA A 138 -7.91 2.56 -3.50
N ALA A 139 -9.08 2.68 -2.87
CA ALA A 139 -10.37 2.50 -3.52
C ALA A 139 -10.60 3.53 -4.64
N ALA A 140 -10.28 4.80 -4.40
CA ALA A 140 -10.37 5.85 -5.41
C ALA A 140 -9.43 5.60 -6.60
N ARG A 141 -8.20 5.12 -6.33
CA ARG A 141 -7.24 4.77 -7.38
C ARG A 141 -7.69 3.55 -8.19
N GLU A 142 -8.27 2.55 -7.55
CA GLU A 142 -8.79 1.36 -8.21
C GLU A 142 -10.03 1.68 -9.06
N GLY A 143 -11.00 2.40 -8.50
CA GLY A 143 -12.21 2.84 -9.23
C GLY A 143 -11.90 3.83 -10.35
N GLY A 144 -10.84 4.64 -10.22
CA GLY A 144 -10.37 5.58 -11.24
C GLY A 144 -9.34 5.01 -12.22
N ALA A 145 -8.99 3.72 -12.12
CA ALA A 145 -7.93 3.13 -12.94
C ALA A 145 -8.29 3.07 -14.43
N PHE A 146 -9.57 2.84 -14.73
CA PHE A 146 -10.08 2.81 -16.10
C PHE A 146 -11.39 3.58 -16.22
N VAL A 147 -11.57 4.30 -17.34
CA VAL A 147 -12.81 5.03 -17.64
C VAL A 147 -13.24 4.73 -19.07
N ASN A 148 -14.54 4.65 -19.31
CA ASN A 148 -15.10 4.61 -20.67
C ASN A 148 -15.99 5.83 -20.90
N LEU A 149 -15.57 6.71 -21.82
CA LEU A 149 -16.24 7.99 -22.09
C LEU A 149 -16.60 8.16 -23.56
N PHE A 150 -17.71 8.87 -23.78
CA PHE A 150 -18.25 9.23 -25.08
C PHE A 150 -18.33 10.75 -25.22
N GLU A 151 -17.85 11.27 -26.35
CA GLU A 151 -18.02 12.68 -26.70
C GLU A 151 -19.50 13.02 -26.88
N GLN A 152 -20.00 14.01 -26.14
CA GLN A 152 -21.41 14.39 -26.21
C GLN A 152 -21.74 15.09 -27.54
N ALA A 153 -22.87 14.70 -28.14
CA ALA A 153 -23.29 15.24 -29.42
C ALA A 153 -23.75 16.69 -29.26
N ALA A 154 -23.24 17.59 -30.11
CA ALA A 154 -23.78 18.94 -30.21
C ALA A 154 -25.26 18.89 -30.60
N LYS A 155 -26.07 19.86 -30.15
CA LYS A 155 -27.52 19.93 -30.42
C LYS A 155 -27.89 19.80 -31.90
N ARG A 156 -27.00 20.23 -32.81
CA ARG A 156 -27.16 20.09 -34.26
C ARG A 156 -27.11 18.62 -34.71
N GLN A 157 -26.20 17.83 -34.15
CA GLN A 157 -26.01 16.43 -34.51
C GLN A 157 -27.18 15.56 -34.03
N ILE A 158 -27.72 15.87 -32.84
CA ILE A 158 -28.92 15.19 -32.31
C ILE A 158 -30.10 15.34 -33.29
N ARG A 159 -30.22 16.48 -33.98
CA ARG A 159 -31.28 16.75 -34.96
C ARG A 159 -30.94 16.31 -36.38
N ALA A 160 -29.75 15.77 -36.62
CA ALA A 160 -29.33 15.38 -37.96
C ALA A 160 -30.01 14.09 -38.41
N THR A 161 -30.25 13.95 -39.71
CA THR A 161 -30.89 12.75 -40.30
C THR A 161 -29.97 11.54 -40.31
N SER A 162 -28.66 11.73 -40.42
CA SER A 162 -27.67 10.66 -40.44
C SER A 162 -26.97 10.54 -39.08
N PRO A 163 -26.87 9.32 -38.50
CA PRO A 163 -26.12 9.13 -37.27
C PRO A 163 -24.64 9.40 -37.51
N ALA A 164 -23.96 10.05 -36.56
CA ALA A 164 -22.51 10.17 -36.61
C ALA A 164 -21.85 9.02 -35.86
N VAL A 165 -20.57 8.82 -36.16
CA VAL A 165 -19.88 7.60 -35.86
C VAL A 165 -18.65 7.92 -35.03
N TYR A 166 -18.48 7.25 -33.90
CA TYR A 166 -17.31 7.42 -33.05
C TYR A 166 -16.19 6.46 -33.44
N GLU A 167 -14.98 7.00 -33.50
CA GLU A 167 -13.76 6.24 -33.49
C GLU A 167 -13.36 5.89 -32.04
N PRO A 168 -13.05 4.62 -31.74
CA PRO A 168 -12.56 4.22 -30.43
C PRO A 168 -11.06 4.52 -30.28
N TRP A 169 -10.73 5.22 -29.21
CA TRP A 169 -9.37 5.58 -28.80
C TRP A 169 -9.05 4.94 -27.45
N LEU A 170 -7.85 4.38 -27.31
CA LEU A 170 -7.28 3.99 -26.03
C LEU A 170 -6.35 5.11 -25.56
N GLY A 171 -6.68 5.75 -24.44
CA GLY A 171 -5.83 6.72 -23.77
C GLY A 171 -5.13 6.09 -22.56
N VAL A 172 -3.83 6.30 -22.40
CA VAL A 172 -3.05 5.81 -21.26
C VAL A 172 -2.16 6.92 -20.72
N CYS A 173 -2.24 7.14 -19.42
CA CYS A 173 -1.38 8.07 -18.69
C CYS A 173 -0.21 7.31 -18.09
N PHE A 174 0.97 7.48 -18.67
CA PHE A 174 2.22 6.92 -18.17
C PHE A 174 2.91 7.91 -17.25
N LYS A 175 3.35 7.44 -16.08
CA LYS A 175 4.34 8.12 -15.26
C LYS A 175 5.71 7.58 -15.58
N VAL A 176 6.61 8.48 -15.96
CA VAL A 176 8.04 8.18 -16.11
C VAL A 176 8.77 8.83 -14.95
N GLU A 177 9.40 8.02 -14.12
CA GLU A 177 10.24 8.47 -13.01
C GLU A 177 11.71 8.23 -13.36
N PHE A 178 12.50 9.29 -13.39
CA PHE A 178 13.96 9.24 -13.44
C PHE A 178 14.46 9.41 -12.00
N ALA A 179 15.08 8.37 -11.44
CA ALA A 179 15.48 8.33 -10.04
C ALA A 179 16.96 7.96 -9.90
N CYS A 180 17.67 8.75 -9.09
CA CYS A 180 18.99 8.50 -8.54
C CYS A 180 19.05 9.23 -7.19
N ASP A 181 20.08 10.06 -6.94
CA ASP A 181 20.14 11.02 -5.84
C ASP A 181 18.98 12.03 -5.88
N LEU A 182 18.58 12.42 -7.09
CA LEU A 182 17.45 13.27 -7.39
C LEU A 182 16.35 12.47 -8.09
N LYS A 183 15.10 12.90 -7.89
CA LYS A 183 13.93 12.31 -8.54
C LYS A 183 13.26 13.33 -9.46
N ARG A 184 13.08 12.98 -10.73
CA ARG A 184 12.26 13.71 -11.71
C ARG A 184 11.09 12.84 -12.13
N GLU A 185 9.87 13.36 -12.02
CA GLU A 185 8.66 12.67 -12.46
C GLU A 185 8.02 13.42 -13.62
N GLU A 186 7.66 12.69 -14.67
CA GLU A 186 6.99 13.22 -15.85
C GLU A 186 5.72 12.41 -16.15
N LEU A 187 4.66 13.10 -16.55
CA LEU A 187 3.39 12.51 -16.95
C LEU A 187 3.22 12.61 -18.45
N HIS A 188 3.09 11.46 -19.11
CA HIS A 188 2.92 11.31 -20.55
C HIS A 188 1.55 10.74 -20.84
N PHE A 189 0.64 11.55 -21.38
CA PHE A 189 -0.72 11.11 -21.67
C PHE A 189 -0.90 10.84 -23.16
N LEU A 190 -0.68 9.58 -23.52
CA LEU A 190 -0.69 9.09 -24.89
C LEU A 190 -2.08 8.56 -25.26
N GLY A 191 -2.45 8.68 -26.53
CA GLY A 191 -3.67 8.07 -27.07
C GLY A 191 -3.39 7.36 -28.38
N ILE A 192 -4.00 6.19 -28.58
CA ILE A 192 -3.92 5.43 -29.83
C ILE A 192 -5.31 5.16 -30.37
N SER A 193 -5.52 5.38 -31.67
CA SER A 193 -6.75 4.95 -32.33
C SER A 193 -6.74 3.43 -32.49
N LEU A 194 -7.78 2.75 -32.00
CA LEU A 194 -7.93 1.31 -32.15
C LEU A 194 -8.38 0.90 -33.56
N ARG A 195 -8.50 1.86 -34.47
CA ARG A 195 -8.87 1.64 -35.87
C ARG A 195 -7.72 1.95 -36.82
N SER A 196 -7.12 3.14 -36.70
CA SER A 196 -6.04 3.58 -37.60
C SER A 196 -4.66 3.21 -37.06
N GLY A 197 -4.51 3.00 -35.75
CA GLY A 197 -3.22 2.84 -35.09
C GLY A 197 -2.45 4.15 -34.93
N GLU A 198 -3.06 5.31 -35.21
CA GLU A 198 -2.44 6.62 -35.03
C GLU A 198 -2.21 6.91 -33.54
N ILE A 199 -1.00 7.35 -33.20
CA ILE A 199 -0.59 7.70 -31.84
C ILE A 199 -0.55 9.23 -31.68
N ILE A 200 -1.12 9.73 -30.58
CA ILE A 200 -1.15 11.15 -30.22
C ILE A 200 -0.51 11.31 -28.84
N GLU A 201 0.58 12.09 -28.77
CA GLU A 201 1.35 12.28 -27.53
C GLU A 201 0.70 13.23 -26.51
N LYS A 202 -0.07 14.21 -26.98
CA LYS A 202 -0.79 15.18 -26.13
C LYS A 202 -2.29 14.90 -26.17
N PHE A 203 -2.66 13.66 -25.88
CA PHE A 203 -4.05 13.22 -25.96
C PHE A 203 -4.96 14.00 -25.00
N GLY A 204 -4.42 14.45 -23.86
CA GLY A 204 -5.14 15.31 -22.91
C GLY A 204 -5.67 16.59 -23.54
N SER A 205 -4.86 17.28 -24.35
CA SER A 205 -5.29 18.51 -25.04
C SER A 205 -6.41 18.25 -26.05
N LYS A 206 -6.49 17.04 -26.61
CA LYS A 206 -7.57 16.60 -27.51
C LYS A 206 -8.87 16.32 -26.73
N LEU A 207 -8.77 15.85 -25.49
CA LEU A 207 -9.92 15.57 -24.62
C LEU A 207 -10.45 16.82 -23.92
N SER A 208 -9.59 17.72 -23.42
CA SER A 208 -10.02 18.92 -22.67
C SER A 208 -10.91 19.89 -23.45
N ARG A 209 -10.96 19.77 -24.77
CA ARG A 209 -11.79 20.60 -25.66
C ARG A 209 -13.20 20.05 -25.87
N ARG A 210 -13.52 18.88 -25.31
CA ARG A 210 -14.75 18.12 -25.60
C ARG A 210 -15.50 17.82 -24.31
N ASP A 211 -16.81 17.82 -24.41
CA ASP A 211 -17.69 17.36 -23.34
C ASP A 211 -17.77 15.84 -23.39
N LEU A 212 -17.30 15.17 -22.34
CA LEU A 212 -17.25 13.72 -22.24
C LEU A 212 -18.22 13.23 -21.18
N SER A 213 -18.94 12.15 -21.45
CA SER A 213 -19.76 11.48 -20.43
C SER A 213 -19.75 9.96 -20.62
N PRO A 214 -19.99 9.18 -19.56
CA PRO A 214 -20.03 7.72 -19.64
C PRO A 214 -21.25 7.19 -20.42
N ARG A 215 -22.23 8.06 -20.73
CA ARG A 215 -23.42 7.71 -21.50
C ARG A 215 -23.22 8.00 -22.97
N LEU A 216 -23.57 7.02 -23.81
CA LEU A 216 -23.64 7.18 -25.26
C LEU A 216 -24.65 8.28 -25.62
N ALA A 217 -24.24 9.22 -26.48
CA ALA A 217 -25.12 10.28 -26.94
C ALA A 217 -26.15 9.77 -27.97
N GLU A 218 -27.28 10.48 -28.07
CA GLU A 218 -28.34 10.17 -29.04
C GLU A 218 -27.86 10.35 -30.50
N ASN A 219 -28.37 9.52 -31.41
CA ASN A 219 -28.01 9.52 -32.84
C ASN A 219 -26.52 9.31 -33.13
N MET A 220 -25.85 8.51 -32.30
CA MET A 220 -24.43 8.17 -32.45
C MET A 220 -24.18 6.67 -32.30
N HIS A 221 -23.19 6.15 -33.04
CA HIS A 221 -22.78 4.75 -32.97
C HIS A 221 -21.27 4.61 -32.77
N ALA A 222 -20.87 3.72 -31.85
CA ALA A 222 -19.47 3.37 -31.65
C ALA A 222 -19.00 2.39 -32.73
N GLN A 223 -17.85 2.68 -33.36
CA GLN A 223 -17.24 1.74 -34.30
C GLN A 223 -16.58 0.58 -33.57
N SER A 224 -16.57 -0.58 -34.22
CA SER A 224 -15.77 -1.71 -33.77
C SER A 224 -14.28 -1.42 -33.92
N PRO A 225 -13.46 -1.73 -32.89
CA PRO A 225 -12.01 -1.63 -32.97
C PRO A 225 -11.46 -2.69 -33.95
N LYS A 226 -10.38 -2.35 -34.66
CA LYS A 226 -9.63 -3.29 -35.51
C LYS A 226 -8.41 -3.87 -34.79
N ILE A 227 -7.84 -3.10 -33.87
CA ILE A 227 -6.66 -3.43 -33.08
C ILE A 227 -7.13 -3.84 -31.68
N SER A 228 -6.56 -4.92 -31.13
CA SER A 228 -6.88 -5.36 -29.78
C SER A 228 -6.29 -4.38 -28.74
N LEU A 229 -6.87 -4.35 -27.54
CA LEU A 229 -6.38 -3.48 -26.46
C LEU A 229 -4.95 -3.85 -26.03
N ALA A 230 -4.61 -5.14 -26.03
CA ALA A 230 -3.28 -5.60 -25.67
C ALA A 230 -2.23 -5.14 -26.70
N ASP A 231 -2.53 -5.28 -27.99
CA ASP A 231 -1.63 -4.85 -29.06
C ASP A 231 -1.46 -3.32 -29.08
N ALA A 232 -2.55 -2.59 -28.84
CA ALA A 232 -2.54 -1.14 -28.73
C ALA A 232 -1.68 -0.67 -27.53
N GLY A 233 -1.80 -1.35 -26.38
CA GLY A 233 -0.96 -1.11 -25.21
C GLY A 233 0.53 -1.35 -25.49
N ALA A 234 0.87 -2.51 -26.07
CA ALA A 234 2.25 -2.84 -26.44
C ALA A 234 2.84 -1.84 -27.46
N THR A 235 2.00 -1.32 -28.36
CA THR A 235 2.40 -0.28 -29.32
C THR A 235 2.72 1.05 -28.62
N LEU A 236 1.89 1.45 -27.64
CA LEU A 236 2.13 2.65 -26.83
C LEU A 236 3.40 2.51 -25.97
N GLU A 237 3.62 1.34 -25.37
CA GLU A 237 4.85 1.04 -24.63
C GLU A 237 6.08 1.14 -25.53
N SER A 238 6.05 0.50 -26.70
CA SER A 238 7.15 0.56 -27.68
C SER A 238 7.44 1.99 -28.14
N HIS A 239 6.38 2.78 -28.38
CA HIS A 239 6.50 4.19 -28.74
C HIS A 239 7.16 5.01 -27.62
N LEU A 240 6.75 4.78 -26.37
CA LEU A 240 7.34 5.46 -25.21
C LEU A 240 8.79 5.04 -25.01
N THR A 241 9.13 3.76 -25.12
CA THR A 241 10.51 3.26 -25.04
C THR A 241 11.40 3.89 -26.11
N ALA A 242 10.92 4.01 -27.35
CA ALA A 242 11.65 4.67 -28.44
C ALA A 242 11.78 6.20 -28.24
N HIS A 243 10.86 6.83 -27.53
CA HIS A 243 10.98 8.23 -27.11
C HIS A 243 12.04 8.37 -26.01
N LEU A 244 11.98 7.51 -24.97
CA LEU A 244 12.93 7.53 -23.86
C LEU A 244 14.36 7.27 -24.33
N SER A 245 14.58 6.33 -25.25
CA SER A 245 15.92 6.00 -25.76
C SER A 245 16.61 7.16 -26.49
N ARG A 246 15.88 8.21 -26.89
CA ARG A 246 16.42 9.40 -27.55
C ARG A 246 16.74 10.54 -26.60
N LEU A 247 16.38 10.43 -25.32
CA LEU A 247 16.66 11.45 -24.31
C LEU A 247 18.14 11.46 -23.94
N ASP A 248 18.57 12.60 -23.39
CA ASP A 248 19.91 12.72 -22.81
C ASP A 248 19.99 12.00 -21.45
N TYR A 249 20.97 11.11 -21.32
CA TYR A 249 21.27 10.33 -20.13
C TYR A 249 22.59 10.75 -19.46
N SER A 250 23.12 11.94 -19.78
CA SER A 250 24.30 12.51 -19.10
C SER A 250 24.15 12.59 -17.58
N TRP A 251 22.92 12.75 -17.08
CA TRP A 251 22.62 12.70 -15.64
C TRP A 251 22.92 11.32 -15.03
N ALA A 252 22.66 10.24 -15.76
CA ALA A 252 22.89 8.88 -15.31
C ALA A 252 24.38 8.53 -15.28
N GLU A 253 25.16 9.06 -16.22
CA GLU A 253 26.62 8.93 -16.23
C GLU A 253 27.23 9.63 -15.01
N LYS A 254 26.85 10.89 -14.75
CA LYS A 254 27.28 11.64 -13.56
C LYS A 254 26.88 10.96 -12.25
N ALA A 255 25.69 10.36 -12.19
CA ALA A 255 25.24 9.62 -11.03
C ALA A 255 26.10 8.37 -10.79
N LYS A 256 26.51 7.65 -11.85
CA LYS A 256 27.44 6.52 -11.74
C LYS A 256 28.83 6.93 -11.29
N GLU A 257 29.34 8.07 -11.79
CA GLU A 257 30.63 8.62 -11.33
C GLU A 257 30.59 8.95 -9.84
N ARG A 258 29.52 9.61 -9.37
CA ARG A 258 29.31 9.88 -7.94
C ARG A 258 29.21 8.61 -7.12
N LEU A 259 28.44 7.63 -7.59
CA LEU A 259 28.33 6.32 -6.93
C LEU A 259 29.71 5.68 -6.76
N GLN A 260 30.55 5.71 -7.79
CA GLN A 260 31.90 5.15 -7.71
C GLN A 260 32.73 5.85 -6.64
N LEU A 261 32.71 7.19 -6.60
CA LEU A 261 33.44 7.96 -5.59
C LEU A 261 32.97 7.62 -4.17
N GLU A 262 31.65 7.52 -3.94
CA GLU A 262 31.11 7.16 -2.63
C GLU A 262 31.45 5.71 -2.25
N LEU A 263 31.44 4.78 -3.20
CA LEU A 263 31.89 3.41 -2.98
C LEU A 263 33.37 3.35 -2.63
N ASP A 264 34.23 4.10 -3.32
CA ASP A 264 35.66 4.16 -3.03
C ASP A 264 35.93 4.70 -1.61
N VAL A 265 35.14 5.70 -1.17
CA VAL A 265 35.21 6.24 0.20
C VAL A 265 34.80 5.20 1.23
N VAL A 266 33.68 4.49 1.00
CA VAL A 266 33.19 3.42 1.88
C VAL A 266 34.21 2.28 1.94
N ASP A 267 34.72 1.85 0.79
CA ASP A 267 35.71 0.78 0.67
C ASP A 267 36.99 1.14 1.44
N ALA A 268 37.53 2.35 1.27
CA ALA A 268 38.72 2.80 1.97
C ALA A 268 38.52 2.89 3.50
N TYR A 269 37.36 3.36 3.96
CA TYR A 269 37.06 3.45 5.40
C TYR A 269 36.99 2.06 6.03
N TYR A 270 36.20 1.14 5.47
CA TYR A 270 36.04 -0.18 6.04
C TYR A 270 37.29 -1.04 5.86
N GLU A 271 38.08 -0.83 4.81
CA GLU A 271 39.38 -1.46 4.68
C GLU A 271 40.35 -1.02 5.79
N ALA A 272 40.39 0.26 6.14
CA ALA A 272 41.21 0.75 7.25
C ALA A 272 40.78 0.14 8.59
N VAL A 273 39.49 0.15 8.89
CA VAL A 273 38.93 -0.42 10.12
C VAL A 273 39.19 -1.92 10.23
N LEU A 274 38.95 -2.68 9.14
CA LEU A 274 39.19 -4.13 9.12
C LEU A 274 40.68 -4.50 9.21
N ARG A 275 41.60 -3.60 8.83
CA ARG A 275 43.05 -3.78 8.99
C ARG A 275 43.50 -3.48 10.41
N GLU A 276 42.98 -2.43 11.07
CA GLU A 276 43.31 -2.09 12.45
C GLU A 276 42.86 -3.18 13.45
N ASP A 277 41.76 -3.87 13.16
CA ASP A 277 41.27 -5.01 13.95
C ASP A 277 42.02 -6.33 13.65
N MET A 278 43.06 -6.32 12.80
CA MET A 278 43.98 -7.46 12.70
C MET A 278 44.98 -7.38 13.87
N PRO A 279 44.92 -8.27 14.87
CA PRO A 279 46.08 -8.44 15.75
C PRO A 279 47.25 -8.87 14.87
N GLU A 280 48.36 -8.12 14.91
CA GLU A 280 49.64 -8.57 14.36
C GLU A 280 50.01 -9.90 15.03
N VAL A 281 49.62 -11.01 14.42
CA VAL A 281 50.20 -12.31 14.75
C VAL A 281 51.58 -12.29 14.10
N THR A 282 52.59 -11.89 14.87
CA THR A 282 53.99 -12.16 14.51
C THR A 282 54.10 -13.65 14.26
N GLU A 283 54.29 -14.02 12.99
CA GLU A 283 54.64 -15.37 12.59
C GLU A 283 55.97 -15.75 13.26
N VAL A 284 55.88 -16.43 14.39
CA VAL A 284 57.01 -17.20 14.91
C VAL A 284 57.04 -18.48 14.08
N THR A 285 57.97 -18.51 13.14
CA THR A 285 58.38 -19.72 12.44
C THR A 285 58.84 -20.76 13.46
N GLU A 286 57.98 -21.73 13.78
CA GLU A 286 58.42 -23.02 14.29
C GLU A 286 57.97 -24.11 13.33
N VAL A 287 58.98 -24.65 12.64
CA VAL A 287 58.93 -25.87 11.85
C VAL A 287 58.63 -27.03 12.79
N THR A 288 57.45 -27.62 12.70
CA THR A 288 57.24 -29.01 13.14
C THR A 288 56.34 -29.74 12.14
N GLU A 289 56.92 -30.81 11.59
CA GLU A 289 56.29 -31.77 10.69
C GLU A 289 55.05 -32.39 11.31
N VAL A 290 53.91 -32.37 10.60
CA VAL A 290 52.91 -33.45 10.72
C VAL A 290 52.31 -33.76 9.34
N THR A 291 52.48 -35.01 8.99
CA THR A 291 51.96 -35.86 7.91
C THR A 291 50.62 -35.52 7.28
N GLU A 292 50.61 -35.62 5.94
CA GLU A 292 49.43 -35.80 5.10
C GLU A 292 48.55 -36.96 5.58
N VAL A 293 47.26 -36.68 5.78
CA VAL A 293 46.20 -37.64 5.52
C VAL A 293 45.11 -36.93 4.73
N THR A 294 45.03 -37.28 3.45
CA THR A 294 43.96 -36.91 2.53
C THR A 294 42.69 -37.68 2.89
N GLU A 295 41.57 -36.99 3.08
CA GLU A 295 40.26 -37.57 2.77
C GLU A 295 39.30 -36.48 2.26
N VAL A 296 38.79 -36.74 1.07
CA VAL A 296 37.89 -35.89 0.28
C VAL A 296 36.48 -36.32 0.61
N GLU A 297 35.61 -35.41 1.06
CA GLU A 297 34.18 -35.72 1.13
C GLU A 297 33.31 -34.67 0.44
N THR A 298 32.56 -35.19 -0.52
CA THR A 298 31.68 -34.52 -1.45
C THR A 298 30.33 -34.14 -0.85
N VAL A 299 29.86 -32.94 -1.17
CA VAL A 299 28.54 -32.38 -0.86
C VAL A 299 27.40 -33.18 -1.48
N ARG A 300 26.35 -33.51 -0.70
CA ARG A 300 24.97 -33.69 -1.19
C ARG A 300 23.92 -33.15 -0.20
N PRO A 301 22.76 -32.66 -0.70
CA PRO A 301 21.86 -31.80 0.08
C PRO A 301 20.79 -32.58 0.86
N VAL A 302 20.41 -32.03 2.01
CA VAL A 302 19.33 -32.54 2.88
C VAL A 302 17.97 -32.11 2.33
N LEU A 303 17.09 -33.09 2.11
CA LEU A 303 15.71 -32.91 1.68
C LEU A 303 14.78 -33.18 2.87
N ASN A 304 14.08 -32.14 3.32
CA ASN A 304 13.07 -32.20 4.38
C ASN A 304 11.95 -33.19 4.05
N ARG A 305 11.65 -34.10 4.98
CA ARG A 305 10.32 -34.72 5.05
C ARG A 305 9.88 -35.03 6.48
N VAL A 306 8.76 -34.41 6.84
CA VAL A 306 7.92 -34.62 8.02
C VAL A 306 7.13 -35.92 7.86
N ARG A 307 7.11 -36.76 8.91
CA ARG A 307 5.90 -37.51 9.33
C ARG A 307 6.12 -38.23 10.66
N GLY A 308 5.25 -37.98 11.62
CA GLY A 308 5.18 -38.75 12.87
C GLY A 308 4.38 -40.04 12.72
N ILE A 309 4.32 -40.81 13.81
CA ILE A 309 3.17 -41.55 14.36
C ILE A 309 3.63 -42.24 15.68
N LEU A 310 2.72 -42.22 16.66
CA LEU A 310 2.71 -42.88 17.98
C LEU A 310 2.96 -44.41 17.87
N GLU A 311 3.46 -45.19 18.84
CA GLU A 311 3.13 -45.42 20.28
C GLU A 311 3.99 -46.67 20.73
N PRO A 312 3.77 -47.34 21.89
CA PRO A 312 4.15 -47.04 23.28
C PRO A 312 5.20 -48.03 23.91
N VAL A 313 5.47 -47.75 25.18
CA VAL A 313 6.37 -48.33 26.22
C VAL A 313 6.31 -49.86 26.41
N PRO A 314 7.42 -50.48 26.87
CA PRO A 314 7.32 -51.20 28.15
C PRO A 314 8.44 -50.85 29.16
N SER A 315 8.02 -50.92 30.43
CA SER A 315 8.75 -51.11 31.69
C SER A 315 9.87 -52.16 31.59
N ASP A 316 10.93 -52.22 32.40
CA ASP A 316 11.15 -51.83 33.79
C ASP A 316 12.66 -51.97 34.08
N VAL A 317 13.17 -51.20 35.06
CA VAL A 317 14.26 -51.59 35.99
C VAL A 317 15.65 -51.90 35.40
N GLU A 318 16.60 -50.97 35.55
CA GLU A 318 17.85 -51.23 36.31
C GLU A 318 18.77 -50.01 36.43
N MET A 319 19.30 -49.87 37.66
CA MET A 319 20.53 -49.18 38.05
C MET A 319 20.64 -47.67 37.88
N ALA A 320 20.47 -47.03 39.04
CA ALA A 320 21.23 -45.87 39.45
C ALA A 320 22.73 -46.01 39.11
N ALA A 321 23.12 -45.45 37.98
CA ALA A 321 24.42 -44.85 37.82
C ALA A 321 24.20 -43.35 37.97
N GLU A 322 24.39 -42.85 39.19
CA GLU A 322 24.72 -41.44 39.41
C GLU A 322 26.02 -41.19 38.64
N SER A 323 25.93 -40.90 37.34
CA SER A 323 26.97 -40.14 36.68
C SER A 323 26.86 -38.74 37.25
N THR A 324 27.60 -38.54 38.33
CA THR A 324 28.07 -37.27 38.83
C THR A 324 28.00 -36.24 37.70
N ILE A 325 27.07 -35.28 37.82
CA ILE A 325 27.22 -34.01 37.14
C ILE A 325 28.48 -33.42 37.76
N GLN A 326 29.64 -33.83 37.22
CA GLN A 326 30.79 -32.96 37.21
C GLN A 326 30.29 -31.78 36.40
N GLN A 327 29.87 -30.75 37.13
CA GLN A 327 30.10 -29.40 36.70
C GLN A 327 31.61 -29.34 36.43
N THR A 328 32.02 -29.77 35.23
CA THR A 328 33.14 -29.12 34.58
C THR A 328 32.72 -27.67 34.55
N GLN A 329 33.25 -26.90 35.51
CA GLN A 329 33.58 -25.52 35.21
C GLN A 329 34.31 -25.61 33.89
N ASP A 330 33.60 -25.33 32.80
CA ASP A 330 34.25 -24.81 31.62
C ASP A 330 34.93 -23.54 32.14
N ASP A 331 36.18 -23.69 32.60
CA ASP A 331 37.13 -22.59 32.67
C ASP A 331 37.30 -22.16 31.21
N VAL A 332 36.30 -21.45 30.69
CA VAL A 332 36.35 -20.82 29.39
C VAL A 332 37.39 -19.74 29.57
N ASP A 333 38.58 -19.99 29.01
CA ASP A 333 39.66 -19.02 29.00
C ASP A 333 39.07 -17.66 28.57
N PRO A 334 39.18 -16.59 29.36
CA PRO A 334 38.61 -15.28 29.02
C PRO A 334 39.14 -14.76 27.68
N GLU A 335 40.29 -15.28 27.24
CA GLU A 335 40.88 -15.05 25.94
C GLU A 335 40.10 -15.70 24.78
N GLN A 336 39.52 -16.89 25.00
CA GLN A 336 38.67 -17.57 24.01
C GLN A 336 37.31 -16.90 23.84
N GLU A 337 36.71 -16.39 24.92
CA GLU A 337 35.48 -15.57 24.83
C GLU A 337 35.74 -14.25 24.09
N LYS A 338 36.86 -13.59 24.37
CA LYS A 338 37.28 -12.38 23.66
C LYS A 338 37.54 -12.64 22.17
N ALA A 339 38.14 -13.79 21.83
CA ALA A 339 38.35 -14.20 20.45
C ALA A 339 37.03 -14.49 19.72
N LYS A 340 36.08 -15.18 20.36
CA LYS A 340 34.73 -15.40 19.80
C LYS A 340 34.00 -14.08 19.59
N GLN A 341 34.08 -13.15 20.54
CA GLN A 341 33.49 -11.82 20.42
C GLN A 341 34.11 -11.02 19.27
N ALA A 342 35.44 -11.05 19.10
CA ALA A 342 36.11 -10.39 17.99
C ALA A 342 35.72 -10.94 16.61
N VAL A 343 35.47 -12.26 16.50
CA VAL A 343 34.94 -12.87 15.26
C VAL A 343 33.52 -12.37 14.98
N ILE A 344 32.66 -12.33 15.99
CA ILE A 344 31.28 -11.83 15.86
C ILE A 344 31.27 -10.35 15.47
N ASP A 345 32.12 -9.52 16.11
CA ASP A 345 32.23 -8.11 15.82
C ASP A 345 32.74 -7.87 14.38
N ARG A 346 33.69 -8.68 13.91
CA ARG A 346 34.18 -8.65 12.53
C ARG A 346 33.09 -9.03 11.52
N GLU A 347 32.29 -10.05 11.80
CA GLU A 347 31.16 -10.43 10.95
C GLU A 347 30.09 -9.33 10.92
N ALA A 348 29.79 -8.73 12.07
CA ALA A 348 28.87 -7.61 12.17
C ALA A 348 29.36 -6.39 11.35
N MET A 349 30.66 -6.08 11.38
CA MET A 349 31.24 -5.01 10.57
C MET A 349 31.18 -5.29 9.07
N LYS A 350 31.43 -6.53 8.64
CA LYS A 350 31.25 -6.93 7.23
C LYS A 350 29.81 -6.74 6.77
N LEU A 351 28.85 -7.12 7.60
CA LEU A 351 27.43 -6.93 7.31
C LEU A 351 27.08 -5.44 7.20
N GLN A 352 27.62 -4.59 8.09
CA GLN A 352 27.44 -3.15 7.99
C GLN A 352 28.03 -2.58 6.69
N TYR A 353 29.23 -3.02 6.30
CA TYR A 353 29.85 -2.65 5.05
C TYR A 353 28.98 -3.03 3.83
N GLU A 354 28.50 -4.26 3.76
CA GLU A 354 27.61 -4.74 2.68
C GLU A 354 26.29 -3.95 2.64
N ASN A 355 25.70 -3.68 3.80
CA ASN A 355 24.49 -2.87 3.92
C ASN A 355 24.73 -1.44 3.41
N ARG A 356 25.85 -0.82 3.79
CA ARG A 356 26.22 0.53 3.31
C ARG A 356 26.45 0.56 1.81
N ARG A 357 27.14 -0.41 1.24
CA ARG A 357 27.30 -0.51 -0.23
C ARG A 357 25.95 -0.66 -0.93
N THR A 358 25.10 -1.54 -0.41
CA THR A 358 23.76 -1.74 -0.95
C THR A 358 22.92 -0.47 -0.86
N GLU A 359 23.03 0.29 0.24
CA GLU A 359 22.39 1.59 0.42
C GLU A 359 22.90 2.61 -0.60
N MET A 360 24.22 2.74 -0.79
CA MET A 360 24.82 3.66 -1.75
C MET A 360 24.39 3.33 -3.18
N ILE A 361 24.44 2.05 -3.57
CA ILE A 361 23.93 1.57 -4.86
C ILE A 361 22.44 1.93 -4.98
N TRP A 362 21.63 1.63 -3.96
CA TRP A 362 20.21 1.92 -4.01
C TRP A 362 19.91 3.41 -4.22
N GLN A 363 20.68 4.29 -3.59
CA GLN A 363 20.55 5.75 -3.67
C GLN A 363 21.02 6.31 -5.02
N TYR A 364 22.22 5.95 -5.50
CA TYR A 364 22.81 6.61 -6.67
C TYR A 364 22.63 5.86 -8.00
N GLU A 365 22.24 4.57 -7.96
CA GLU A 365 22.03 3.80 -9.19
C GLU A 365 20.91 4.42 -10.03
N PRO A 366 21.21 4.87 -11.26
CA PRO A 366 20.24 5.54 -12.10
C PRO A 366 19.18 4.55 -12.56
N LYS A 367 17.92 4.87 -12.26
CA LYS A 367 16.75 4.04 -12.55
C LYS A 367 15.73 4.85 -13.32
N VAL A 368 15.21 4.27 -14.39
CA VAL A 368 14.03 4.79 -15.10
C VAL A 368 12.89 3.83 -14.85
N LYS A 369 11.85 4.29 -14.15
CA LYS A 369 10.63 3.51 -13.89
C LYS A 369 9.50 4.07 -14.73
N VAL A 370 8.83 3.20 -15.47
CA VAL A 370 7.63 3.54 -16.22
C VAL A 370 6.46 2.83 -15.55
N THR A 371 5.35 3.53 -15.34
CA THR A 371 4.16 2.96 -14.72
C THR A 371 2.92 3.56 -15.36
N ALA A 372 2.00 2.73 -15.84
CA ALA A 372 0.68 3.20 -16.27
C ALA A 372 -0.15 3.54 -15.02
N ILE A 373 -0.56 4.81 -14.87
CA ILE A 373 -1.37 5.27 -13.74
C ILE A 373 -2.85 5.01 -14.00
N SER A 374 -3.32 5.45 -15.17
CA SER A 374 -4.72 5.39 -15.55
C SER A 374 -4.82 5.13 -17.05
N SER A 375 -5.89 4.42 -17.42
CA SER A 375 -6.23 4.13 -18.80
C SER A 375 -7.67 4.51 -19.06
N GLY A 376 -8.05 4.64 -20.32
CA GLY A 376 -9.44 4.91 -20.65
C GLY A 376 -9.76 4.62 -22.10
N MET A 377 -10.99 4.22 -22.31
CA MET A 377 -11.61 4.10 -23.63
C MET A 377 -12.37 5.39 -23.93
N PHE A 378 -12.03 6.03 -25.04
CA PHE A 378 -12.63 7.29 -25.45
C PHE A 378 -13.22 7.12 -26.84
N HIS A 379 -14.51 7.42 -26.97
CA HIS A 379 -15.23 7.37 -28.24
C HIS A 379 -15.38 8.79 -28.76
N LEU A 380 -14.57 9.14 -29.76
CA LEU A 380 -14.42 10.49 -30.29
C LEU A 380 -14.89 10.55 -31.74
N ARG A 381 -15.41 11.71 -32.16
CA ARG A 381 -15.81 11.96 -33.55
C ARG A 381 -14.64 12.34 -34.45
#